data_AF-A0A2E1U128-F1
#
_entry.id   AF-A0A2E1U128-F1
#
_cell.length_a   1.000
_cell.length_b   1.000
_cell.length_c   1.000
_cell.angle_alpha   90.00
_cell.angle_beta   90.00
_cell.angle_gamma   90.00
#
_symmetry.space_group_name_H-M   'P 1'
#
loop_
_entity.id
_entity.type
_entity.pdbx_description
1 polymer ?
#
loop_
_entity_poly.entity_id
_entity_poly.type
_entity_poly.pdbx_seq_one_letter_code
_entity_poly.pdbx_strand_id
1 'polypeptide(L)'
;MLKVKKVYMVLILSILTTGCGLFGDDEDDSEFAGLSTEAQFYERALDQLNGQNFRAAISTYQALESRFPFGRYAEQSQIEIVYAYYRNEDMEAARAAADRFIRLHPESENIDYAYYMKGLSSFTDGGGLFNRFLPIDHTKRDPGRAQESFSDFAQLLALYPDSPYSGDARSRMIYLRNNLAQYEIHVADYYTERRAYIAALRRAQYVVENFQGTPAVADGIAIMVECYLRLGLNELADTSLALLKENYPEHASIDTSGDFIIRTEITNPSLLYTVTFGLVGDNAVDPPLAPTQRPLTSGSQQIIDAQQDIEVEEEGRSFFDIITLGIFN
;
A
#
# COMPACT_ATOMS: atom_id res chain seq x y z
N MET A 1 53.92 -37.12 23.52
CA MET A 1 52.62 -37.16 22.80
C MET A 1 52.09 -35.79 22.35
N LEU A 2 52.29 -34.69 23.10
CA LEU A 2 51.71 -33.38 22.76
C LEU A 2 52.28 -32.72 21.48
N LYS A 3 53.56 -32.93 21.17
CA LYS A 3 54.20 -32.38 19.96
C LYS A 3 53.69 -33.03 18.66
N VAL A 4 53.42 -34.34 18.69
CA VAL A 4 52.91 -35.08 17.52
C VAL A 4 51.48 -34.66 17.19
N LYS A 5 50.63 -34.45 18.20
CA LYS A 5 49.25 -33.94 18.00
C LYS A 5 49.22 -32.54 17.37
N LYS A 6 50.16 -31.65 17.72
CA LYS A 6 50.26 -30.32 17.11
C LYS A 6 50.66 -30.37 15.63
N VAL A 7 51.54 -31.32 15.26
CA VAL A 7 51.95 -31.50 13.86
C VAL A 7 50.77 -32.01 13.01
N TYR A 8 50.00 -32.98 13.49
CA TYR A 8 48.80 -33.45 12.78
C TYR A 8 47.73 -32.37 12.65
N MET A 9 47.54 -31.53 13.67
CA MET A 9 46.58 -30.42 13.63
C MET A 9 46.95 -29.35 12.60
N VAL A 10 48.24 -29.01 12.48
CA VAL A 10 48.72 -28.07 11.46
C VAL A 10 48.60 -28.66 10.05
N LEU A 11 48.85 -29.96 9.89
CA LEU A 11 48.78 -30.64 8.59
C LEU A 11 47.34 -30.79 8.07
N ILE A 12 46.37 -30.99 8.97
CA ILE A 12 44.93 -30.97 8.62
C ILE A 12 44.47 -29.55 8.28
N LEU A 13 44.95 -28.54 9.01
CA LEU A 13 44.60 -27.14 8.76
C LEU A 13 45.13 -26.65 7.39
N SER A 14 46.31 -27.10 6.97
CA SER A 14 46.86 -26.77 5.65
C SER A 14 46.12 -27.42 4.47
N ILE A 15 45.46 -28.56 4.68
CA ILE A 15 44.65 -29.22 3.65
C ILE A 15 43.29 -28.52 3.48
N LEU A 16 42.77 -27.92 4.57
CA LEU A 16 41.51 -27.17 4.56
C LEU A 16 41.64 -25.80 3.87
N THR A 17 42.85 -25.25 3.76
CA THR A 17 43.08 -23.93 3.13
C THR A 17 43.29 -23.99 1.62
N THR A 18 43.39 -25.17 1.00
CA THR A 18 43.63 -25.32 -0.45
C THR A 18 42.34 -25.36 -1.29
N GLY A 19 41.17 -25.14 -0.68
CA GLY A 19 39.86 -25.32 -1.33
C GLY A 19 39.29 -24.12 -2.10
N CYS A 20 39.91 -22.95 -2.05
CA CYS A 20 39.31 -21.72 -2.63
C CYS A 20 39.82 -21.33 -4.02
N GLY A 21 40.59 -22.20 -4.70
CA GLY A 21 41.16 -21.90 -6.03
C GLY A 21 40.74 -22.82 -7.16
N LEU A 22 39.85 -23.80 -6.93
CA LEU A 22 39.45 -24.79 -7.94
C LEU A 22 38.14 -24.46 -8.68
N PHE A 23 37.49 -23.35 -8.31
CA PHE A 23 36.36 -22.77 -9.03
C PHE A 23 36.83 -21.42 -9.62
N GLY A 24 37.67 -21.51 -10.65
CA GLY A 24 38.02 -20.36 -11.49
C GLY A 24 37.14 -20.37 -12.74
N ASP A 25 36.27 -19.36 -12.85
CA ASP A 25 35.89 -18.55 -14.02
C ASP A 25 35.92 -19.10 -15.48
N ASP A 26 35.87 -20.41 -15.71
CA ASP A 26 35.81 -20.98 -17.08
C ASP A 26 34.36 -21.32 -17.54
N GLU A 27 33.32 -21.04 -16.75
CA GLU A 27 31.93 -21.33 -17.15
C GLU A 27 31.42 -20.39 -18.27
N ASP A 28 31.80 -19.11 -18.23
CA ASP A 28 31.36 -18.09 -19.20
C ASP A 28 31.85 -18.36 -20.63
N ASP A 29 33.05 -18.92 -20.80
CA ASP A 29 33.61 -19.25 -22.11
C ASP A 29 32.91 -20.46 -22.76
N SER A 30 32.22 -21.30 -21.96
CA SER A 30 31.49 -22.47 -22.44
C SER A 30 30.05 -22.16 -22.86
N GLU A 31 29.35 -21.28 -22.12
CA GLU A 31 27.93 -20.98 -22.36
C GLU A 31 27.71 -20.20 -23.68
N PHE A 32 28.66 -19.32 -24.01
CA PHE A 32 28.61 -18.47 -25.22
C PHE A 32 29.60 -18.93 -26.31
N ALA A 33 30.13 -20.14 -26.20
CA ALA A 33 31.02 -20.72 -27.19
C ALA A 33 30.36 -20.72 -28.58
N GLY A 34 31.02 -20.08 -29.55
CA GLY A 34 30.54 -19.98 -30.94
C GLY A 34 29.73 -18.72 -31.27
N LEU A 35 29.43 -17.87 -30.28
CA LEU A 35 28.88 -16.53 -30.51
C LEU A 35 30.01 -15.52 -30.61
N SER A 36 30.12 -14.85 -31.76
CA SER A 36 31.20 -13.91 -32.06
C SER A 36 30.70 -12.53 -32.45
N THR A 37 29.49 -12.43 -32.99
CA THR A 37 28.91 -11.18 -33.44
C THR A 37 27.75 -10.77 -32.55
N GLU A 38 27.51 -9.47 -32.44
CA GLU A 38 26.38 -8.90 -31.71
C GLU A 38 25.03 -9.52 -32.15
N ALA A 39 24.83 -9.64 -33.47
CA ALA A 39 23.60 -10.22 -34.03
C ALA A 39 23.36 -11.65 -33.56
N GLN A 40 24.43 -12.47 -33.45
CA GLN A 40 24.31 -13.85 -32.95
C GLN A 40 23.88 -13.90 -31.49
N PHE A 41 24.39 -12.99 -30.65
CA PHE A 41 23.94 -12.88 -29.25
C PHE A 41 22.46 -12.46 -29.19
N TYR A 42 22.08 -11.46 -29.99
CA TYR A 42 20.72 -10.95 -30.00
C TYR A 42 19.70 -12.00 -30.48
N GLU A 43 19.96 -12.65 -31.62
CA GLU A 43 19.10 -13.71 -32.15
C GLU A 43 18.95 -14.87 -31.16
N ARG A 44 20.03 -15.29 -30.51
CA ARG A 44 19.98 -16.35 -29.50
C ARG A 44 19.17 -15.93 -28.26
N ALA A 45 19.37 -14.72 -27.77
CA ALA A 45 18.61 -14.21 -26.62
C ALA A 45 17.11 -14.13 -26.96
N LEU A 46 16.78 -13.67 -28.16
CA LEU A 46 15.41 -13.59 -28.66
C LEU A 46 14.78 -14.99 -28.82
N ASP A 47 15.52 -15.97 -29.34
CA ASP A 47 15.05 -17.37 -29.42
C ASP A 47 14.78 -17.96 -28.03
N GLN A 48 15.67 -17.71 -27.07
CA GLN A 48 15.48 -18.13 -25.68
C GLN A 48 14.26 -17.44 -25.05
N LEU A 49 14.08 -16.15 -25.31
CA LEU A 49 12.94 -15.36 -24.82
C LEU A 49 11.61 -15.90 -25.37
N ASN A 50 11.56 -16.14 -26.69
CA ASN A 50 10.41 -16.70 -27.38
C ASN A 50 10.12 -18.14 -26.93
N GLY A 51 11.18 -18.91 -26.64
CA GLY A 51 11.11 -20.24 -26.04
C GLY A 51 10.75 -20.26 -24.56
N GLN A 52 10.45 -19.10 -23.95
CA GLN A 52 10.14 -18.92 -22.51
C GLN A 52 11.28 -19.35 -21.57
N ASN A 53 12.51 -19.48 -22.08
CA ASN A 53 13.70 -19.70 -21.27
C ASN A 53 14.27 -18.36 -20.79
N PHE A 54 13.53 -17.70 -19.91
CA PHE A 54 13.84 -16.33 -19.46
C PHE A 54 15.20 -16.23 -18.78
N ARG A 55 15.58 -17.22 -17.96
CA ARG A 55 16.89 -17.23 -17.30
C ARG A 55 18.06 -17.25 -18.29
N ALA A 56 17.99 -18.11 -19.32
CA ALA A 56 19.03 -18.14 -20.35
C ALA A 56 19.03 -16.87 -21.21
N ALA A 57 17.84 -16.34 -21.54
CA ALA A 57 17.71 -15.08 -22.26
C ALA A 57 18.38 -13.92 -21.50
N ILE A 58 18.15 -13.82 -20.19
CA ILE A 58 18.79 -12.83 -19.31
C ILE A 58 20.31 -12.94 -19.39
N SER A 59 20.87 -14.15 -19.24
CA SER A 59 22.32 -14.39 -19.33
C SER A 59 22.87 -13.91 -20.69
N THR A 60 22.21 -14.27 -21.79
CA THR A 60 22.63 -13.88 -23.14
C THR A 60 22.50 -12.37 -23.39
N TYR A 61 21.44 -11.71 -22.91
CA TYR A 61 21.30 -10.25 -23.01
C TYR A 61 22.35 -9.51 -22.17
N GLN A 62 22.66 -9.98 -20.96
CA GLN A 62 23.75 -9.41 -20.14
C GLN A 62 25.11 -9.54 -20.84
N ALA A 63 25.39 -10.71 -21.44
CA ALA A 63 26.61 -10.93 -22.20
C ALA A 63 26.69 -10.02 -23.44
N LEU A 64 25.56 -9.79 -24.13
CA LEU A 64 25.47 -8.83 -25.22
C LEU A 64 25.78 -7.41 -24.75
N GLU A 65 25.15 -6.93 -23.68
CA GLU A 65 25.37 -5.59 -23.11
C GLU A 65 26.84 -5.37 -22.70
N SER A 66 27.47 -6.40 -22.12
CA SER A 66 28.88 -6.34 -21.67
C SER A 66 29.86 -6.29 -22.84
N ARG A 67 29.64 -7.10 -23.89
CA ARG A 67 30.55 -7.23 -25.02
C ARG A 67 30.34 -6.17 -26.10
N PHE A 68 29.09 -5.73 -26.30
CA PHE A 68 28.69 -4.82 -27.38
C PHE A 68 27.85 -3.63 -26.85
N PRO A 69 28.35 -2.82 -25.91
CA PRO A 69 27.57 -1.77 -25.23
C PRO A 69 27.07 -0.64 -26.16
N PHE A 70 27.67 -0.48 -27.33
CA PHE A 70 27.31 0.54 -28.34
C PHE A 70 26.88 -0.10 -29.67
N GLY A 71 26.55 -1.39 -29.64
CA GLY A 71 26.13 -2.12 -30.83
C GLY A 71 24.73 -1.70 -31.31
N ARG A 72 24.36 -2.18 -32.51
CA ARG A 72 23.08 -1.85 -33.15
C ARG A 72 21.86 -2.35 -32.37
N TYR A 73 22.01 -3.47 -31.68
CA TYR A 73 21.00 -4.15 -30.87
C TYR A 73 21.15 -3.85 -29.38
N ALA A 74 22.12 -3.02 -28.97
CA ALA A 74 22.37 -2.72 -27.56
C ALA A 74 21.14 -2.11 -26.87
N GLU A 75 20.54 -1.08 -27.47
CA GLU A 75 19.32 -0.44 -26.93
C GLU A 75 18.14 -1.43 -26.88
N GLN A 76 17.91 -2.16 -27.97
CA GLN A 76 16.83 -3.14 -28.05
C GLN A 76 16.99 -4.26 -27.00
N SER A 77 18.22 -4.73 -26.78
CA SER A 77 18.53 -5.73 -25.77
C SER A 77 18.26 -5.23 -24.35
N GLN A 78 18.58 -3.96 -24.09
CA GLN A 78 18.35 -3.34 -22.77
C GLN A 78 16.87 -3.19 -22.43
N ILE A 79 15.98 -3.08 -23.41
CA ILE A 79 14.53 -3.06 -23.15
C ILE A 79 13.94 -4.47 -23.08
N GLU A 80 14.42 -5.40 -23.89
CA GLU A 80 13.95 -6.80 -23.88
C GLU A 80 14.34 -7.54 -22.60
N ILE A 81 15.51 -7.24 -22.02
CA ILE A 81 15.93 -7.83 -20.75
C ILE A 81 14.99 -7.44 -19.60
N VAL A 82 14.36 -6.26 -19.64
CA VAL A 82 13.33 -5.84 -18.66
C VAL A 82 12.17 -6.84 -18.67
N TYR A 83 11.68 -7.17 -19.86
CA TYR A 83 10.61 -8.14 -20.03
C TYR A 83 11.06 -9.54 -19.60
N ALA A 84 12.30 -9.94 -19.93
CA ALA A 84 12.85 -11.22 -19.50
C ALA A 84 12.87 -11.35 -17.97
N TYR A 85 13.34 -10.33 -17.24
CA TYR A 85 13.30 -10.31 -15.77
C TYR A 85 11.89 -10.38 -15.23
N TYR A 86 10.97 -9.57 -15.76
CA TYR A 86 9.58 -9.55 -15.34
C TYR A 86 8.93 -10.93 -15.50
N ARG A 87 9.14 -11.58 -16.64
CA ARG A 87 8.62 -12.92 -16.93
C ARG A 87 9.31 -14.03 -16.13
N ASN A 88 10.53 -13.81 -15.68
CA ASN A 88 11.27 -14.67 -14.76
C ASN A 88 10.88 -14.45 -13.29
N GLU A 89 9.87 -13.61 -13.01
CA GLU A 89 9.42 -13.22 -11.66
C GLU A 89 10.47 -12.44 -10.85
N ASP A 90 11.52 -11.92 -11.49
CA ASP A 90 12.54 -11.09 -10.87
C ASP A 90 12.16 -9.61 -10.99
N MET A 91 11.20 -9.22 -10.15
CA MET A 91 10.57 -7.90 -10.18
C MET A 91 11.53 -6.76 -9.85
N GLU A 92 12.48 -6.99 -8.94
CA GLU A 92 13.49 -5.99 -8.58
C GLU A 92 14.47 -5.76 -9.73
N ALA A 93 14.95 -6.83 -10.36
CA ALA A 93 15.83 -6.72 -11.51
C ALA A 93 15.13 -6.07 -12.71
N ALA A 94 13.85 -6.41 -12.94
CA ALA A 94 13.04 -5.79 -13.98
C ALA A 94 12.90 -4.27 -13.77
N ARG A 95 12.55 -3.85 -12.55
CA ARG A 95 12.47 -2.43 -12.18
C ARG A 95 13.80 -1.71 -12.39
N ALA A 96 14.90 -2.29 -11.90
CA ALA A 96 16.23 -1.69 -12.01
C ALA A 96 16.69 -1.58 -13.48
N ALA A 97 16.40 -2.59 -14.31
CA ALA A 97 16.69 -2.57 -15.73
C ALA A 97 15.86 -1.50 -16.46
N ALA A 98 14.58 -1.36 -16.14
CA ALA A 98 13.72 -0.31 -16.69
C ALA A 98 14.23 1.09 -16.32
N ASP A 99 14.59 1.33 -15.05
CA ASP A 99 15.18 2.59 -14.60
C ASP A 99 16.50 2.90 -15.29
N ARG A 100 17.31 1.87 -15.56
CA ARG A 100 18.55 2.02 -16.34
C ARG A 100 18.25 2.43 -17.77
N PHE A 101 17.30 1.77 -18.43
CA PHE A 101 16.89 2.10 -19.79
C PHE A 101 16.40 3.55 -19.89
N ILE A 102 15.51 3.97 -18.99
CA ILE A 102 14.97 5.34 -18.94
C ILE A 102 16.09 6.39 -18.84
N ARG A 103 17.10 6.12 -18.03
CA ARG A 103 18.22 7.04 -17.81
C ARG A 103 19.21 7.07 -18.98
N LEU A 104 19.45 5.94 -19.63
CA LEU A 104 20.42 5.84 -20.72
C LEU A 104 19.82 6.22 -22.09
N HIS A 105 18.53 5.97 -22.30
CA HIS A 105 17.85 6.13 -23.59
C HIS A 105 16.55 6.95 -23.48
N PRO A 106 16.59 8.21 -22.98
CA PRO A 106 15.38 9.02 -22.78
C PRO A 106 14.67 9.42 -24.08
N GLU A 107 15.36 9.37 -25.21
CA GLU A 107 14.82 9.69 -26.55
C GLU A 107 14.35 8.44 -27.33
N SER A 108 14.39 7.25 -26.70
CA SER A 108 13.97 6.00 -27.35
C SER A 108 12.49 6.01 -27.70
N GLU A 109 12.13 5.36 -28.80
CA GLU A 109 10.74 5.08 -29.16
C GLU A 109 10.03 4.18 -28.13
N ASN A 110 10.78 3.38 -27.37
CA ASN A 110 10.25 2.44 -26.36
C ASN A 110 10.29 3.00 -24.93
N ILE A 111 10.52 4.31 -24.77
CA ILE A 111 10.66 4.93 -23.45
C ILE A 111 9.39 4.79 -22.60
N ASP A 112 8.22 4.90 -23.22
CA ASP A 112 6.92 4.75 -22.56
C ASP A 112 6.69 3.31 -22.08
N TYR A 113 7.11 2.31 -22.86
CA TYR A 113 7.13 0.91 -22.45
C TYR A 113 8.03 0.69 -21.22
N ALA A 114 9.19 1.33 -21.15
CA ALA A 114 10.08 1.23 -19.99
C ALA A 114 9.42 1.80 -18.71
N TYR A 115 8.78 2.96 -18.80
CA TYR A 115 8.01 3.53 -17.68
C TYR A 115 6.84 2.62 -17.27
N TYR A 116 6.13 2.03 -18.24
CA TYR A 116 5.07 1.07 -17.97
C TYR A 116 5.59 -0.18 -17.24
N MET A 117 6.69 -0.78 -17.74
CA MET A 117 7.30 -1.96 -17.13
C MET A 117 7.86 -1.68 -15.74
N LYS A 118 8.37 -0.48 -15.49
CA LYS A 118 8.78 -0.05 -14.15
C LYS A 118 7.61 -0.10 -13.16
N GLY A 119 6.47 0.50 -13.52
CA GLY A 119 5.26 0.44 -12.68
C GLY A 119 4.71 -0.97 -12.53
N LEU A 120 4.73 -1.76 -13.60
CA LEU A 120 4.28 -3.15 -13.59
C LEU A 120 5.15 -4.05 -12.71
N SER A 121 6.46 -3.82 -12.67
CA SER A 121 7.40 -4.58 -11.83
C SER A 121 7.18 -4.33 -10.33
N SER A 122 6.55 -3.22 -9.96
CA SER A 122 6.16 -2.94 -8.56
C SER A 122 4.71 -3.27 -8.27
N PHE A 123 3.93 -3.59 -9.32
CA PHE A 123 2.52 -3.94 -9.20
C PHE A 123 2.37 -5.34 -8.59
N THR A 124 1.74 -5.42 -7.43
CA THR A 124 1.32 -6.68 -6.84
C THR A 124 -0.18 -6.84 -7.02
N ASP A 125 -0.58 -7.64 -8.00
CA ASP A 125 -1.93 -8.18 -8.03
C ASP A 125 -2.00 -9.20 -6.89
N GLY A 126 -2.98 -9.15 -6.00
CA GLY A 126 -3.13 -10.10 -4.89
C GLY A 126 -3.35 -11.57 -5.31
N GLY A 127 -3.06 -11.93 -6.57
CA GLY A 127 -3.26 -13.24 -7.17
C GLY A 127 -2.06 -14.18 -7.06
N GLY A 128 -1.45 -14.32 -5.87
CA GLY A 128 -0.51 -15.42 -5.66
C GLY A 128 -1.18 -16.78 -5.88
N LEU A 129 -0.41 -17.82 -6.26
CA LEU A 129 -0.91 -19.20 -6.49
C LEU A 129 -1.79 -19.73 -5.33
N PHE A 130 -1.57 -19.23 -4.12
CA PHE A 130 -2.28 -19.61 -2.91
C PHE A 130 -3.58 -18.82 -2.65
N ASN A 131 -3.79 -17.66 -3.28
CA ASN A 131 -5.00 -16.84 -3.04
C ASN A 131 -6.29 -17.54 -3.51
N ARG A 132 -6.18 -18.50 -4.45
CA ARG A 132 -7.30 -19.33 -4.89
C ARG A 132 -7.76 -20.35 -3.83
N PHE A 133 -6.89 -20.71 -2.89
CA PHE A 133 -7.17 -21.72 -1.85
C PHE A 133 -7.31 -21.10 -0.46
N LEU A 134 -6.66 -19.97 -0.21
CA LEU A 134 -6.76 -19.18 1.01
C LEU A 134 -6.95 -17.72 0.58
N PRO A 135 -8.16 -17.14 0.65
CA PRO A 135 -8.35 -15.71 0.39
C PRO A 135 -7.57 -14.93 1.45
N ILE A 136 -6.38 -14.47 1.10
CA ILE A 136 -5.56 -13.64 1.95
C ILE A 136 -5.88 -12.20 1.57
N ASP A 137 -6.32 -11.41 2.54
CA ASP A 137 -6.57 -10.01 2.33
C ASP A 137 -5.23 -9.26 2.21
N HIS A 138 -4.83 -8.97 0.96
CA HIS A 138 -3.59 -8.29 0.65
C HIS A 138 -3.57 -6.83 1.13
N THR A 139 -4.74 -6.22 1.33
CA THR A 139 -4.86 -4.85 1.81
C THR A 139 -4.50 -4.71 3.29
N LYS A 140 -4.10 -5.79 3.97
CA LYS A 140 -3.56 -5.77 5.34
C LYS A 140 -2.02 -5.83 5.40
N ARG A 141 -1.35 -5.94 4.24
CA ARG A 141 0.13 -5.98 4.15
C ARG A 141 0.69 -4.60 3.84
N ASP A 142 2.01 -4.45 3.95
CA ASP A 142 2.72 -3.19 3.69
C ASP A 142 2.36 -2.62 2.30
N PRO A 143 1.79 -1.40 2.23
CA PRO A 143 1.38 -0.77 0.99
C PRO A 143 2.52 -0.20 0.15
N GLY A 144 3.78 -0.23 0.63
CA GLY A 144 4.92 0.43 -0.02
C GLY A 144 5.04 0.15 -1.51
N ARG A 145 4.95 -1.12 -1.94
CA ARG A 145 5.01 -1.49 -3.36
C ARG A 145 3.84 -0.97 -4.19
N ALA A 146 2.64 -0.94 -3.60
CA ALA A 146 1.45 -0.41 -4.25
C ALA A 146 1.59 1.11 -4.47
N GLN A 147 2.16 1.82 -3.50
CA GLN A 147 2.45 3.25 -3.61
C GLN A 147 3.53 3.54 -4.67
N GLU A 148 4.60 2.75 -4.69
CA GLU A 148 5.65 2.84 -5.73
C GLU A 148 5.05 2.63 -7.12
N SER A 149 4.33 1.53 -7.31
CA SER A 149 3.66 1.21 -8.59
C SER A 149 2.71 2.31 -9.03
N PHE A 150 1.92 2.87 -8.12
CA PHE A 150 1.03 4.00 -8.41
C PHE A 150 1.82 5.22 -8.89
N SER A 151 2.93 5.54 -8.21
CA SER A 151 3.78 6.68 -8.57
C SER A 151 4.41 6.51 -9.96
N ASP A 152 4.85 5.30 -10.31
CA ASP A 152 5.47 5.05 -11.62
C ASP A 152 4.45 5.09 -12.75
N PHE A 153 3.25 4.53 -12.55
CA PHE A 153 2.17 4.68 -13.53
C PHE A 153 1.71 6.14 -13.64
N ALA A 154 1.68 6.90 -12.55
CA ALA A 154 1.40 8.33 -12.60
C ALA A 154 2.47 9.08 -13.43
N GLN A 155 3.74 8.71 -13.29
CA GLN A 155 4.83 9.27 -14.07
C GLN A 155 4.68 8.95 -15.57
N LEU A 156 4.36 7.69 -15.92
CA LEU A 156 4.04 7.30 -17.30
C LEU A 156 2.94 8.19 -17.88
N LEU A 157 1.82 8.34 -17.18
CA LEU A 157 0.67 9.12 -17.67
C LEU A 157 0.95 10.62 -17.76
N ALA A 158 1.80 11.15 -16.87
CA ALA A 158 2.18 12.55 -16.88
C ALA A 158 3.08 12.91 -18.08
N LEU A 159 3.98 11.99 -18.45
CA LEU A 159 4.96 12.21 -19.52
C LEU A 159 4.46 11.72 -20.90
N TYR A 160 3.75 10.59 -20.94
CA TYR A 160 3.33 9.90 -22.15
C TYR A 160 1.82 9.55 -22.11
N PRO A 161 0.92 10.56 -22.02
CA PRO A 161 -0.52 10.32 -21.87
C PRO A 161 -1.13 9.53 -23.04
N ASP A 162 -0.56 9.64 -24.24
CA ASP A 162 -1.03 9.00 -25.48
C ASP A 162 -0.35 7.64 -25.76
N SER A 163 0.47 7.14 -24.82
CA SER A 163 1.08 5.81 -24.93
C SER A 163 0.02 4.71 -25.11
N PRO A 164 0.29 3.65 -25.90
CA PRO A 164 -0.58 2.48 -25.98
C PRO A 164 -0.83 1.81 -24.61
N TYR A 165 0.06 2.01 -23.63
CA TYR A 165 -0.04 1.43 -22.29
C TYR A 165 -0.88 2.27 -21.31
N SER A 166 -1.22 3.51 -21.67
CA SER A 166 -1.90 4.45 -20.76
C SER A 166 -3.27 3.96 -20.27
N GLY A 167 -4.02 3.23 -21.10
CA GLY A 167 -5.33 2.70 -20.71
C GLY A 167 -5.24 1.65 -19.61
N ASP A 168 -4.28 0.73 -19.72
CA ASP A 168 -4.02 -0.30 -18.72
C ASP A 168 -3.45 0.31 -17.43
N ALA A 169 -2.47 1.23 -17.56
CA ALA A 169 -1.89 1.95 -16.42
C ALA A 169 -2.95 2.69 -15.59
N ARG A 170 -3.89 3.41 -16.22
CA ARG A 170 -5.01 4.06 -15.51
C ARG A 170 -5.87 3.06 -14.75
N SER A 171 -6.18 1.93 -15.36
CA SER A 171 -7.00 0.88 -14.75
C SER A 171 -6.31 0.31 -13.51
N ARG A 172 -5.00 0.04 -13.60
CA ARG A 172 -4.18 -0.39 -12.45
C ARG A 172 -4.09 0.68 -11.37
N MET A 173 -3.95 1.95 -11.72
CA MET A 173 -3.93 3.04 -10.75
C MET A 173 -5.23 3.14 -9.96
N ILE A 174 -6.39 2.93 -10.60
CA ILE A 174 -7.69 2.86 -9.90
C ILE A 174 -7.69 1.71 -8.90
N TYR A 175 -7.25 0.52 -9.33
CA TYR A 175 -7.13 -0.65 -8.45
C TYR A 175 -6.20 -0.39 -7.26
N LEU A 176 -5.00 0.13 -7.50
CA LEU A 176 -4.02 0.45 -6.46
C LEU A 176 -4.58 1.50 -5.49
N ARG A 177 -5.24 2.53 -6.00
CA ARG A 177 -5.85 3.58 -5.18
C ARG A 177 -6.94 3.02 -4.27
N ASN A 178 -7.78 2.12 -4.77
CA ASN A 178 -8.78 1.43 -3.96
C ASN A 178 -8.13 0.57 -2.88
N ASN A 179 -7.08 -0.17 -3.21
CA ASN A 179 -6.34 -1.00 -2.24
C ASN A 179 -5.66 -0.17 -1.14
N LEU A 180 -5.05 0.96 -1.50
CA LEU A 180 -4.42 1.88 -0.55
C LEU A 180 -5.46 2.50 0.40
N ALA A 181 -6.64 2.88 -0.12
CA ALA A 181 -7.74 3.37 0.70
C ALA A 181 -8.24 2.28 1.66
N GLN A 182 -8.40 1.06 1.16
CA GLN A 182 -8.85 -0.09 1.95
C GLN A 182 -7.85 -0.45 3.07
N TYR A 183 -6.55 -0.36 2.79
CA TYR A 183 -5.51 -0.55 3.81
C TYR A 183 -5.69 0.42 4.98
N GLU A 184 -5.94 1.71 4.70
CA GLU A 184 -6.16 2.72 5.73
C GLU A 184 -7.44 2.44 6.56
N ILE A 185 -8.50 1.92 5.92
CA ILE A 185 -9.70 1.43 6.63
C ILE A 185 -9.38 0.28 7.56
N HIS A 186 -8.60 -0.71 7.14
CA HIS A 186 -8.19 -1.81 8.03
C HIS A 186 -7.36 -1.34 9.21
N VAL A 187 -6.48 -0.36 9.01
CA VAL A 187 -5.72 0.25 10.12
C VAL A 187 -6.65 1.03 11.05
N ALA A 188 -7.66 1.72 10.51
CA ALA A 188 -8.66 2.42 11.30
C ALA A 188 -9.49 1.44 12.15
N ASP A 189 -9.98 0.35 11.56
CA ASP A 189 -10.70 -0.72 12.27
C ASP A 189 -9.85 -1.33 13.39
N TYR A 190 -8.58 -1.63 13.12
CA TYR A 190 -7.63 -2.15 14.10
C TYR A 190 -7.50 -1.24 15.33
N TYR A 191 -7.50 0.09 15.13
CA TYR A 191 -7.48 1.08 16.21
C TYR A 191 -8.83 1.19 16.92
N THR A 192 -9.95 1.12 16.20
CA THR A 192 -11.30 1.13 16.77
C THR A 192 -11.50 -0.05 17.73
N GLU A 193 -11.11 -1.26 17.34
CA GLU A 193 -11.14 -2.46 18.19
C GLU A 193 -10.34 -2.25 19.49
N ARG A 194 -9.26 -1.49 19.44
CA ARG A 194 -8.40 -1.20 20.60
C ARG A 194 -8.84 0.04 21.38
N ARG A 195 -10.00 0.61 21.06
CA ARG A 195 -10.55 1.83 21.67
C ARG A 195 -9.65 3.06 21.48
N ALA A 196 -8.77 3.03 20.47
CA ALA A 196 -7.90 4.15 20.11
C ALA A 196 -8.61 5.08 19.12
N TYR A 197 -9.75 5.65 19.53
CA TYR A 197 -10.68 6.35 18.63
C TYR A 197 -10.07 7.57 17.93
N ILE A 198 -9.14 8.29 18.57
CA ILE A 198 -8.44 9.42 17.93
C ILE A 198 -7.55 8.94 16.78
N ALA A 199 -6.88 7.79 16.94
CA ALA A 199 -6.03 7.22 15.90
C ALA A 199 -6.86 6.67 14.74
N ALA A 200 -7.95 5.96 15.05
CA ALA A 200 -8.91 5.48 14.06
C ALA A 200 -9.54 6.64 13.27
N LEU A 201 -9.97 7.69 13.97
CA LEU A 201 -10.54 8.89 13.36
C LEU A 201 -9.59 9.55 12.37
N ARG A 202 -8.30 9.70 12.71
CA ARG A 202 -7.31 10.28 11.79
C ARG A 202 -7.12 9.45 10.53
N ARG A 203 -7.13 8.12 10.65
CA ARG A 203 -7.02 7.21 9.51
C ARG A 203 -8.25 7.32 8.61
N ALA A 204 -9.44 7.36 9.19
CA ALA A 204 -10.69 7.54 8.47
C ALA A 204 -10.76 8.91 7.76
N GLN A 205 -10.39 10.00 8.44
CA GLN A 205 -10.29 11.34 7.84
C GLN A 205 -9.31 11.36 6.67
N TYR A 206 -8.16 10.70 6.81
CA TYR A 206 -7.18 10.60 5.73
C TYR A 206 -7.77 9.91 4.48
N VAL A 207 -8.58 8.87 4.65
CA VAL A 207 -9.30 8.22 3.53
C VAL A 207 -10.26 9.19 2.86
N VAL A 208 -11.09 9.88 3.65
CA VAL A 208 -12.05 10.85 3.11
C VAL A 208 -11.33 12.01 2.41
N GLU A 209 -10.21 12.50 2.92
CA GLU A 209 -9.51 13.64 2.34
C GLU A 209 -8.73 13.28 1.05
N ASN A 210 -8.13 12.08 0.98
CA ASN A 210 -7.14 11.74 -0.05
C ASN A 210 -7.64 10.70 -1.07
N PHE A 211 -8.64 9.90 -0.72
CA PHE A 211 -9.14 8.79 -1.54
C PHE A 211 -10.57 8.99 -2.06
N GLN A 212 -10.96 10.26 -2.28
CA GLN A 212 -12.25 10.62 -2.89
C GLN A 212 -12.55 9.84 -4.17
N GLY A 213 -13.74 9.25 -4.26
CA GLY A 213 -14.18 8.40 -5.39
C GLY A 213 -13.79 6.92 -5.27
N THR A 214 -13.08 6.51 -4.21
CA THR A 214 -12.91 5.09 -3.88
C THR A 214 -14.12 4.59 -3.07
N PRO A 215 -14.47 3.29 -3.13
CA PRO A 215 -15.54 2.72 -2.30
C PRO A 215 -15.29 2.88 -0.79
N ALA A 216 -14.03 2.82 -0.38
CA ALA A 216 -13.58 2.93 1.02
C ALA A 216 -13.89 4.28 1.68
N VAL A 217 -14.25 5.32 0.91
CA VAL A 217 -14.69 6.61 1.48
C VAL A 217 -15.94 6.43 2.36
N ALA A 218 -16.87 5.58 1.95
CA ALA A 218 -18.08 5.30 2.73
C ALA A 218 -17.74 4.65 4.08
N ASP A 219 -16.84 3.66 4.07
CA ASP A 219 -16.32 3.01 5.28
C ASP A 219 -15.61 4.02 6.19
N GLY A 220 -14.81 4.92 5.61
CA GLY A 220 -14.14 5.99 6.34
C GLY A 220 -15.12 6.91 7.05
N ILE A 221 -16.16 7.38 6.36
CA ILE A 221 -17.20 8.21 6.98
C ILE A 221 -17.93 7.45 8.09
N ALA A 222 -18.23 6.16 7.89
CA ALA A 222 -18.86 5.34 8.93
C ALA A 222 -17.98 5.22 10.19
N ILE A 223 -16.67 5.00 10.04
CA ILE A 223 -15.72 4.98 11.16
C ILE A 223 -15.65 6.34 11.85
N MET A 224 -15.70 7.45 11.09
CA MET A 224 -15.76 8.80 11.66
C MET A 224 -17.00 8.98 12.54
N VAL A 225 -18.19 8.59 12.07
CA VAL A 225 -19.45 8.64 12.84
C VAL A 225 -19.29 7.87 14.15
N GLU A 226 -18.80 6.62 14.08
CA GLU A 226 -18.61 5.80 15.26
C GLU A 226 -17.61 6.41 16.25
N CYS A 227 -16.46 6.89 15.76
CA CYS A 227 -15.44 7.51 16.60
C CYS A 227 -15.97 8.79 17.28
N TYR A 228 -16.71 9.65 16.55
CA TYR A 228 -17.28 10.86 17.12
C TYR A 228 -18.32 10.54 18.21
N LEU A 229 -19.20 9.55 17.99
CA LEU A 229 -20.16 9.10 19.01
C LEU A 229 -19.43 8.59 20.27
N ARG A 230 -18.40 7.76 20.10
CA ARG A 230 -17.61 7.20 21.21
C ARG A 230 -16.79 8.26 21.96
N LEU A 231 -16.47 9.39 21.31
CA LEU A 231 -15.81 10.55 21.91
C LEU A 231 -16.79 11.58 22.50
N GLY A 232 -18.11 11.37 22.34
CA GLY A 232 -19.15 12.32 22.79
C GLY A 232 -19.30 13.56 21.91
N LEU A 233 -18.73 13.55 20.69
CA LEU A 233 -18.74 14.65 19.73
C LEU A 233 -19.97 14.55 18.81
N ASN A 234 -21.16 14.65 19.40
CA ASN A 234 -22.43 14.33 18.72
C ASN A 234 -22.69 15.18 17.46
N GLU A 235 -22.35 16.46 17.46
CA GLU A 235 -22.56 17.34 16.29
C GLU A 235 -21.75 16.90 15.06
N LEU A 236 -20.48 16.50 15.29
CA LEU A 236 -19.62 15.97 14.24
C LEU A 236 -20.08 14.59 13.77
N ALA A 237 -20.59 13.76 14.70
CA ALA A 237 -21.21 12.48 14.36
C ALA A 237 -22.44 12.68 13.48
N ASP A 238 -23.32 13.61 13.84
CA ASP A 238 -24.56 13.92 13.11
C ASP A 238 -24.26 14.45 11.71
N THR A 239 -23.29 15.35 11.59
CA THR A 239 -22.84 15.88 10.30
C THR A 239 -22.26 14.78 9.41
N SER A 240 -21.41 13.92 9.98
CA SER A 240 -20.79 12.81 9.25
C SER A 240 -21.84 11.77 8.83
N LEU A 241 -22.85 11.52 9.68
CA LEU A 241 -23.95 10.62 9.37
C LEU A 241 -24.85 11.17 8.27
N ALA A 242 -25.15 12.48 8.29
CA ALA A 242 -25.88 13.13 7.21
C ALA A 242 -25.15 12.99 5.88
N LEU A 243 -23.83 13.19 5.87
CA LEU A 243 -22.98 12.99 4.69
C LEU A 243 -23.03 11.54 4.18
N LEU A 244 -22.95 10.56 5.10
CA LEU A 244 -23.02 9.14 4.77
C LEU A 244 -24.37 8.78 4.14
N LYS A 245 -25.48 9.25 4.71
CA LYS A 245 -26.83 9.01 4.19
C LYS A 245 -27.05 9.59 2.81
N GLU A 246 -26.59 10.81 2.60
CA GLU A 246 -26.78 11.53 1.34
C GLU A 246 -26.04 10.85 0.19
N ASN A 247 -24.80 10.41 0.44
CA ASN A 247 -23.92 9.88 -0.62
C ASN A 247 -23.93 8.34 -0.71
N TYR A 248 -24.21 7.66 0.40
CA TYR A 248 -24.09 6.19 0.54
C TYR A 248 -25.26 5.60 1.37
N PRO A 249 -26.51 5.76 0.94
CA PRO A 249 -27.69 5.32 1.71
C PRO A 249 -27.77 3.80 1.93
N GLU A 250 -27.15 3.00 1.05
CA GLU A 250 -27.12 1.52 1.13
C GLU A 250 -25.92 0.98 1.93
N HIS A 251 -25.17 1.85 2.60
CA HIS A 251 -23.99 1.43 3.37
C HIS A 251 -24.39 0.54 4.56
N ALA A 252 -23.63 -0.54 4.80
CA ALA A 252 -23.95 -1.57 5.80
C ALA A 252 -24.01 -1.07 7.26
N SER A 253 -23.47 0.12 7.54
CA SER A 253 -23.54 0.73 8.87
C SER A 253 -24.83 1.54 9.11
N ILE A 254 -25.75 1.60 8.15
CA ILE A 254 -27.03 2.30 8.25
C ILE A 254 -28.15 1.25 8.25
N ASP A 255 -29.10 1.36 9.18
CA ASP A 255 -30.28 0.49 9.22
C ASP A 255 -31.38 0.97 8.24
N THR A 256 -32.47 0.19 8.11
CA THR A 256 -33.60 0.54 7.22
C THR A 256 -34.33 1.83 7.64
N SER A 257 -34.17 2.27 8.89
CA SER A 257 -34.72 3.53 9.42
C SER A 257 -33.82 4.73 9.15
N GLY A 258 -32.60 4.48 8.66
CA GLY A 258 -31.55 5.47 8.51
C GLY A 258 -30.72 5.68 9.77
N ASP A 259 -30.90 4.92 10.85
CA ASP A 259 -30.07 5.09 12.04
C ASP A 259 -28.71 4.39 11.89
N PHE A 260 -27.69 4.98 12.52
CA PHE A 260 -26.34 4.43 12.48
C PHE A 260 -26.24 3.24 13.42
N ILE A 261 -25.75 2.11 12.90
CA ILE A 261 -25.54 0.87 13.64
C ILE A 261 -24.17 0.95 14.34
N ILE A 262 -24.18 1.17 15.65
CA ILE A 262 -22.95 1.19 16.47
C ILE A 262 -22.45 -0.24 16.65
N ARG A 263 -21.18 -0.51 16.32
CA ARG A 263 -20.56 -1.82 16.56
C ARG A 263 -20.45 -2.09 18.06
N THR A 264 -21.22 -3.05 18.58
CA THR A 264 -21.24 -3.37 20.02
C THR A 264 -20.13 -4.33 20.43
N GLU A 265 -19.64 -5.15 19.50
CA GLU A 265 -18.64 -6.18 19.79
C GLU A 265 -17.22 -5.64 19.60
N ILE A 266 -16.44 -5.63 20.67
CA ILE A 266 -14.99 -5.45 20.61
C ILE A 266 -14.34 -6.83 20.64
N THR A 267 -13.56 -7.14 19.60
CA THR A 267 -12.84 -8.41 19.48
C THR A 267 -11.76 -8.50 20.56
N ASN A 268 -11.98 -9.33 21.58
CA ASN A 268 -10.99 -9.63 22.62
C ASN A 268 -10.90 -11.15 22.80
N PRO A 269 -9.98 -11.81 22.08
CA PRO A 269 -9.88 -13.26 22.12
C PRO A 269 -9.44 -13.72 23.50
N SER A 270 -10.26 -14.54 24.15
CA SER A 270 -9.87 -15.24 25.37
C SER A 270 -8.59 -16.06 25.13
N LEU A 271 -7.84 -16.35 26.19
CA LEU A 271 -6.64 -17.20 26.09
C LEU A 271 -6.99 -18.51 25.38
N LEU A 272 -8.14 -19.11 25.75
CA LEU A 272 -8.67 -20.33 25.15
C LEU A 272 -8.91 -20.17 23.64
N TYR A 273 -9.52 -19.05 23.21
CA TYR A 273 -9.71 -18.74 21.79
C TYR A 273 -8.36 -18.62 21.05
N THR A 274 -7.37 -17.97 21.68
CA THR A 274 -6.05 -17.77 21.08
C THR A 274 -5.28 -19.09 20.94
N VAL A 275 -5.20 -19.92 21.98
CA VAL A 275 -4.47 -21.20 21.91
C VAL A 275 -5.17 -22.25 21.06
N THR A 276 -6.46 -22.09 20.81
CA THR A 276 -7.23 -23.00 19.94
C THR A 276 -7.36 -22.48 18.51
N PHE A 277 -6.65 -21.40 18.16
CA PHE A 277 -6.73 -20.74 16.84
C PHE A 277 -8.17 -20.43 16.42
N GLY A 278 -9.00 -19.99 17.37
CA GLY A 278 -10.38 -19.62 17.15
C GLY A 278 -11.39 -20.77 17.13
N LEU A 279 -10.99 -22.00 17.51
CA LEU A 279 -11.92 -23.14 17.57
C LEU A 279 -12.80 -23.13 18.83
N VAL A 280 -12.30 -22.66 19.98
CA VAL A 280 -13.02 -22.73 21.27
C VAL A 280 -12.70 -21.53 22.15
N GLY A 281 -13.73 -20.85 22.67
CA GLY A 281 -13.62 -19.73 23.62
C GLY A 281 -14.32 -18.48 23.10
N ASP A 282 -14.48 -17.47 23.97
CA ASP A 282 -15.10 -16.21 23.60
C ASP A 282 -14.12 -15.28 22.91
N ASN A 283 -14.63 -14.50 21.97
CA ASN A 283 -13.89 -13.49 21.21
C ASN A 283 -14.52 -12.09 21.31
N ALA A 284 -15.56 -11.91 22.12
CA ALA A 284 -16.27 -10.65 22.26
C ALA A 284 -16.32 -10.22 23.73
N VAL A 285 -16.08 -8.94 24.00
CA VAL A 285 -16.36 -8.32 25.30
C VAL A 285 -17.35 -7.18 25.06
N ASP A 286 -18.46 -7.18 25.81
CA ASP A 286 -19.32 -6.01 25.95
C ASP A 286 -18.56 -4.93 26.73
N PRO A 287 -18.10 -3.84 26.10
CA PRO A 287 -17.45 -2.77 26.84
C PRO A 287 -18.43 -2.10 27.83
N PRO A 288 -17.96 -1.59 28.98
CA PRO A 288 -18.78 -0.66 29.75
C PRO A 288 -19.08 0.57 28.87
N LEU A 289 -20.37 0.85 28.78
CA LEU A 289 -21.11 1.50 27.69
C LEU A 289 -20.59 2.90 27.29
N ALA A 290 -20.28 3.07 25.99
CA ALA A 290 -20.89 4.17 25.25
C ALA A 290 -22.35 3.75 24.94
N PRO A 291 -23.30 4.67 24.76
CA PRO A 291 -24.69 4.30 24.48
C PRO A 291 -24.77 3.28 23.33
N THR A 292 -25.35 2.10 23.59
CA THR A 292 -25.60 1.08 22.56
C THR A 292 -26.67 1.52 21.56
N GLN A 293 -27.38 2.60 21.88
CA GLN A 293 -28.32 3.28 21.04
C GLN A 293 -27.92 4.75 20.96
N ARG A 294 -27.91 5.31 19.75
CA ARG A 294 -27.67 6.74 19.52
C ARG A 294 -28.70 7.55 20.34
N PRO A 295 -28.28 8.59 21.07
CA PRO A 295 -29.24 9.49 21.74
C PRO A 295 -30.20 10.09 20.70
N LEU A 296 -31.51 10.05 20.98
CA LEU A 296 -32.56 10.56 20.07
C LEU A 296 -32.43 12.06 19.78
N THR A 297 -31.76 12.79 20.66
CA THR A 297 -31.45 14.21 20.49
C THR A 297 -29.97 14.43 20.82
N SER A 298 -29.26 15.14 19.94
CA SER A 298 -28.03 15.81 20.36
C SER A 298 -28.46 16.82 21.42
N GLY A 299 -27.94 16.71 22.64
CA GLY A 299 -28.30 17.61 23.75
C GLY A 299 -28.04 19.10 23.45
N SER A 300 -27.50 19.44 22.28
CA SER A 300 -27.39 20.78 21.72
C SER A 300 -28.74 21.47 21.57
N GLN A 301 -29.83 20.79 21.16
CA GLN A 301 -31.14 21.45 21.09
C GLN A 301 -31.57 21.96 22.47
N GLN A 302 -31.41 21.13 23.50
CA GLN A 302 -31.71 21.51 24.88
C GLN A 302 -30.78 22.60 25.41
N ILE A 303 -29.52 22.64 24.98
CA ILE A 303 -28.57 23.70 25.35
C ILE A 303 -28.89 25.01 24.62
N ILE A 304 -29.27 24.96 23.34
CA ILE A 304 -29.70 26.12 22.55
C ILE A 304 -31.00 26.69 23.12
N ASP A 305 -31.98 25.83 23.42
CA ASP A 305 -33.24 26.21 24.05
C ASP A 305 -32.98 26.79 25.46
N ALA A 306 -32.11 26.15 26.26
CA ALA A 306 -31.72 26.67 27.56
C ALA A 306 -30.88 27.96 27.50
N GLN A 307 -30.20 28.24 26.39
CA GLN A 307 -29.50 29.51 26.13
C GLN A 307 -30.46 30.60 25.61
N GLN A 308 -31.53 30.21 24.91
CA GLN A 308 -32.58 31.12 24.46
C GLN A 308 -33.50 31.56 25.61
N ASP A 309 -33.69 30.70 26.63
CA ASP A 309 -34.44 31.01 27.84
C ASP A 309 -33.65 31.88 28.85
N ILE A 310 -32.39 32.23 28.57
CA ILE A 310 -31.67 33.26 29.32
C ILE A 310 -32.17 34.61 28.81
N GLU A 311 -33.24 35.13 29.42
CA GLU A 311 -33.60 36.54 29.30
C GLU A 311 -32.39 37.38 29.74
N VAL A 312 -31.68 37.97 28.77
CA VAL A 312 -30.73 39.03 29.05
C VAL A 312 -31.56 40.22 29.50
N GLU A 313 -31.66 40.43 30.82
CA GLU A 313 -32.03 41.75 31.35
C GLU A 313 -31.00 42.75 30.83
N GLU A 314 -31.32 43.44 29.74
CA GLU A 314 -30.59 44.63 29.32
C GLU A 314 -30.89 45.74 30.34
N GLU A 315 -30.19 45.70 31.48
CA GLU A 315 -30.02 46.88 32.32
C GLU A 315 -29.23 47.90 31.50
N GLY A 316 -29.96 48.80 30.84
CA GLY A 316 -29.40 49.90 30.07
C GLY A 316 -28.45 50.73 30.94
N ARG A 317 -27.16 50.66 30.64
CA ARG A 317 -26.13 51.41 31.37
C ARG A 317 -26.46 52.89 31.37
N SER A 318 -26.45 53.51 32.54
CA SER A 318 -26.65 54.95 32.70
C SER A 318 -25.58 55.70 31.90
N PHE A 319 -25.96 56.84 31.28
CA PHE A 319 -25.01 57.72 30.58
C PHE A 319 -23.81 58.11 31.45
N PHE A 320 -24.01 58.14 32.76
CA PHE A 320 -22.96 58.42 33.74
C PHE A 320 -21.93 57.27 33.86
N ASP A 321 -22.36 56.01 33.76
CA ASP A 321 -21.46 54.84 33.75
C ASP A 321 -20.63 54.79 32.48
N ILE A 322 -21.23 55.20 31.36
CA ILE A 322 -20.56 55.25 30.06
C ILE A 322 -19.43 56.28 30.08
N ILE A 323 -19.65 57.45 30.69
CA ILE A 323 -18.64 58.51 30.75
C ILE A 323 -17.57 58.22 31.80
N THR A 324 -17.92 57.54 32.89
CA THR A 324 -16.98 57.23 33.97
C THR A 324 -16.27 55.89 33.81
N LEU A 325 -16.53 55.16 32.71
CA LEU A 325 -16.01 53.82 32.43
C LEU A 325 -16.20 52.84 33.62
N GLY A 326 -17.29 53.00 34.37
CA GLY A 326 -17.63 52.14 35.52
C GLY A 326 -16.68 52.27 36.71
N ILE A 327 -15.92 53.37 36.82
CA ILE A 327 -15.05 53.62 37.98
C ILE A 327 -15.87 54.01 39.23
N PHE A 328 -17.08 54.52 39.02
CA PHE A 328 -18.00 54.95 40.06
C PHE A 328 -19.39 54.37 39.79
N ASN A 329 -19.51 53.04 39.84
CA ASN A 329 -20.83 52.40 39.96
C ASN A 329 -21.51 52.77 41.29
#